data_AF-A0A9Y2JXW8-F1
#
_entry.id   AF-A0A9Y2JXW8-F1
#
_cell.length_a   1.000
_cell.length_b   1.000
_cell.length_c   1.000
_cell.angle_alpha   90.00
_cell.angle_beta   90.00
_cell.angle_gamma   90.00
#
_symmetry.space_group_name_H-M   'P 1'
#
loop_
_entity.id
_entity.type
_entity.pdbx_description
1 polymer ?
#
loop_
_entity_poly.entity_id
_entity_poly.type
_entity_poly.pdbx_seq_one_letter_code
_entity_poly.pdbx_strand_id
1 'polypeptide(L)'
;MTEVRVGLVEFGKALHSSVTVPGLGELPGGQVSVGRAVRGARARLLRRDRVLADNLRLGIMVRKKFFSSDIEPVTDAGFLKDVYVAAGWTELGRGDSLELYTDDEVGPDLSRQDSHSQVVAPAYDQLTGFHVQVVVRTGVLRSGALVSLARGGRPAGEPMRVLGLFGPAGRLEELPTGQPGTVLLGFQCDVPPMAGDVLTAFHEPAHDHLERREGVAVVHGLNDLANGSVVAAVEVPEERASLFTVGARARVLRPIGTTFNERSTVVASDLRILSLARDGVAVRTNGGMRTFTVGLAYRHLRENDTIEAYVPADAVALAPSADAVALAPPPAPVPVAAPLVDVNSASGPELARLLSPEQVAKALELRQRQGGFPDVEAFGVAIGLQPHEIVRLRKRATAGRVALRETGVRQLDI
;
A
#
# COMPACT_ATOMS: atom_id res chain seq x y z
N MET A 1 1.93 13.88 -4.63
CA MET A 1 1.69 12.56 -5.22
C MET A 1 0.21 12.26 -5.18
N THR A 2 -0.44 12.25 -6.34
CA THR A 2 -1.86 11.92 -6.49
C THR A 2 -2.00 10.73 -7.43
N GLU A 3 -1.75 9.54 -6.90
CA GLU A 3 -2.05 8.30 -7.61
C GLU A 3 -3.56 8.07 -7.60
N VAL A 4 -4.16 7.77 -8.74
CA VAL A 4 -5.56 7.35 -8.85
C VAL A 4 -5.61 5.89 -9.25
N ARG A 5 -6.18 5.04 -8.38
CA ARG A 5 -6.48 3.64 -8.69
C ARG A 5 -7.73 3.59 -9.58
N VAL A 6 -7.56 3.03 -10.77
CA VAL A 6 -8.58 3.04 -11.84
C VAL A 6 -9.17 1.67 -12.14
N GLY A 7 -8.51 0.59 -11.72
CA GLY A 7 -9.07 -0.74 -11.85
C GLY A 7 -8.22 -1.85 -11.22
N LEU A 8 -8.78 -3.05 -11.21
CA LEU A 8 -8.13 -4.26 -10.72
C LEU A 8 -8.41 -5.40 -11.70
N VAL A 9 -7.36 -6.11 -12.13
CA VAL A 9 -7.47 -7.34 -12.93
C VAL A 9 -6.99 -8.51 -12.09
N GLU A 10 -7.84 -9.51 -11.87
CA GLU A 10 -7.50 -10.69 -11.07
C GLU A 10 -7.35 -11.93 -11.96
N PHE A 11 -6.22 -12.62 -11.83
CA PHE A 11 -5.92 -13.81 -12.61
C PHE A 11 -6.48 -15.08 -11.98
N GLY A 12 -7.06 -15.94 -12.82
CA GLY A 12 -7.75 -17.15 -12.40
C GLY A 12 -9.23 -16.97 -12.07
N LYS A 13 -9.80 -15.78 -12.31
CA LYS A 13 -11.26 -15.52 -12.30
C LYS A 13 -11.89 -15.54 -13.69
N ALA A 14 -11.08 -15.42 -14.75
CA ALA A 14 -11.55 -15.50 -16.13
C ALA A 14 -12.07 -16.91 -16.48
N LEU A 15 -12.98 -16.98 -17.45
CA LEU A 15 -13.53 -18.24 -17.98
C LEU A 15 -12.43 -19.17 -18.52
N HIS A 16 -11.39 -18.59 -19.14
CA HIS A 16 -10.21 -19.34 -19.55
C HIS A 16 -8.96 -18.78 -18.87
N SER A 17 -8.12 -19.67 -18.36
CA SER A 17 -6.87 -19.33 -17.67
C SER A 17 -5.81 -18.73 -18.58
N SER A 18 -5.85 -19.01 -19.89
CA SER A 18 -4.94 -18.46 -20.88
C SER A 18 -5.53 -18.45 -22.28
N VAL A 19 -4.87 -17.73 -23.20
CA VAL A 19 -5.13 -17.80 -24.64
C VAL A 19 -3.81 -17.75 -25.42
N THR A 20 -3.71 -18.54 -26.48
CA THR A 20 -2.56 -18.48 -27.40
C THR A 20 -2.74 -17.32 -28.37
N VAL A 21 -1.76 -16.42 -28.41
CA VAL A 21 -1.70 -15.26 -29.29
C VAL A 21 -0.60 -15.49 -30.33
N PRO A 22 -0.91 -15.45 -31.64
CA PRO A 22 0.10 -15.57 -32.69
C PRO A 22 1.25 -14.58 -32.51
N GLY A 23 2.49 -15.07 -32.62
CA GLY A 23 3.69 -14.25 -32.46
C GLY A 23 4.08 -13.89 -31.01
N LEU A 24 3.21 -14.15 -30.03
CA LEU A 24 3.42 -13.80 -28.63
C LEU A 24 3.45 -15.02 -27.69
N GLY A 25 2.72 -16.08 -28.04
CA GLY A 25 2.58 -17.28 -27.20
C GLY A 25 1.37 -17.18 -26.28
N GLU A 26 1.42 -17.87 -25.14
CA GLU A 26 0.31 -17.87 -24.19
C GLU A 26 0.26 -16.58 -23.37
N LEU A 27 -0.93 -15.98 -23.30
CA LEU A 27 -1.24 -14.87 -22.39
C LEU A 27 -2.14 -15.33 -21.25
N PRO A 28 -1.88 -14.87 -20.01
CA PRO A 28 -2.69 -15.18 -18.85
C PRO A 28 -4.07 -14.51 -18.94
N GLY A 29 -5.10 -15.24 -18.57
CA GLY A 29 -6.48 -14.77 -18.48
C GLY A 29 -6.79 -14.18 -17.11
N GLY A 30 -7.19 -12.91 -17.11
CA GLY A 30 -7.66 -12.18 -15.94
C GLY A 30 -9.08 -11.65 -16.13
N GLN A 31 -9.75 -11.34 -15.03
CA GLN A 31 -11.05 -10.68 -15.04
C GLN A 31 -10.94 -9.31 -14.36
N VAL A 32 -11.55 -8.30 -14.96
CA VAL A 32 -11.63 -6.96 -14.36
C VAL A 32 -12.62 -7.02 -13.20
N SER A 33 -12.14 -6.92 -11.97
CA SER A 33 -12.97 -7.01 -10.77
C SER A 33 -13.27 -5.67 -10.11
N VAL A 34 -12.53 -4.62 -10.46
CA VAL A 34 -12.82 -3.25 -10.04
C VAL A 34 -12.56 -2.32 -11.21
N GLY A 35 -13.45 -1.33 -11.40
CA GLY A 35 -13.27 -0.26 -12.37
C GLY A 35 -13.12 -0.74 -13.82
N ARG A 36 -12.04 -0.29 -14.47
CA ARG A 36 -11.78 -0.55 -15.89
C ARG A 36 -10.31 -0.84 -16.14
N ALA A 37 -10.04 -1.87 -16.93
CA ALA A 37 -8.73 -2.07 -17.54
C ALA A 37 -8.63 -1.26 -18.83
N VAL A 38 -7.58 -0.45 -18.95
CA VAL A 38 -7.30 0.37 -20.13
C VAL A 38 -5.90 0.03 -20.64
N ARG A 39 -5.78 -0.22 -21.93
CA ARG A 39 -4.48 -0.47 -22.56
C ARG A 39 -3.56 0.72 -22.36
N GLY A 40 -2.31 0.46 -22.00
CA GLY A 40 -1.31 1.47 -21.64
C GLY A 40 -1.38 1.95 -20.18
N ALA A 41 -2.42 1.59 -19.42
CA ALA A 41 -2.49 1.94 -18.00
C ALA A 41 -1.30 1.37 -17.23
N ARG A 42 -0.77 2.15 -16.29
CA ARG A 42 0.24 1.69 -15.35
C ARG A 42 -0.38 0.68 -14.40
N ALA A 43 0.43 -0.28 -13.97
CA ALA A 43 0.01 -1.35 -13.12
C ALA A 43 1.10 -1.73 -12.12
N ARG A 44 0.67 -2.24 -10.97
CA ARG A 44 1.52 -3.00 -10.06
C ARG A 44 1.01 -4.42 -9.93
N LEU A 45 1.95 -5.35 -9.82
CA LEU A 45 1.66 -6.77 -9.64
C LEU A 45 1.54 -7.08 -8.15
N LEU A 46 0.38 -7.61 -7.75
CA LEU A 46 0.15 -8.11 -6.42
C LEU A 46 0.06 -9.63 -6.44
N ARG A 47 0.69 -10.25 -5.45
CA ARG A 47 0.53 -11.67 -5.12
C ARG A 47 0.25 -11.76 -3.63
N ARG A 48 -1.00 -12.11 -3.29
CA ARG A 48 -1.50 -12.06 -1.91
C ARG A 48 -1.35 -10.66 -1.31
N ASP A 49 -0.60 -10.53 -0.23
CA ASP A 49 -0.30 -9.31 0.51
C ASP A 49 0.95 -8.58 -0.01
N ARG A 50 1.62 -9.07 -1.07
CA ARG A 50 2.88 -8.49 -1.56
C ARG A 50 2.71 -7.79 -2.88
N VAL A 51 3.32 -6.61 -3.02
CA VAL A 51 3.57 -6.01 -4.33
C VAL A 51 4.90 -6.52 -4.83
N LEU A 52 4.91 -7.25 -5.94
CA LEU A 52 6.12 -7.86 -6.50
C LEU A 52 6.83 -6.95 -7.49
N ALA A 53 6.05 -6.19 -8.26
CA ALA A 53 6.56 -5.27 -9.26
C ALA A 53 5.65 -4.05 -9.36
N ASP A 54 6.23 -2.92 -9.73
CA ASP A 54 5.53 -1.67 -9.99
C ASP A 54 5.99 -1.09 -11.33
N ASN A 55 5.31 -0.06 -11.82
CA ASN A 55 5.58 0.53 -13.13
C ASN A 55 5.50 -0.50 -14.28
N LEU A 56 4.65 -1.51 -14.13
CA LEU A 56 4.20 -2.32 -15.25
C LEU A 56 3.25 -1.48 -16.11
N ARG A 57 2.99 -1.91 -17.33
CA ARG A 57 1.96 -1.31 -18.19
C ARG A 57 1.19 -2.38 -18.92
N LEU A 58 -0.12 -2.20 -19.07
CA LEU A 58 -0.95 -3.06 -19.91
C LEU A 58 -0.62 -2.85 -21.40
N GLY A 59 0.51 -3.38 -21.85
CA GLY A 59 1.04 -3.10 -23.18
C GLY A 59 0.31 -3.82 -24.30
N ILE A 60 -0.22 -5.02 -24.04
CA ILE A 60 -1.13 -5.73 -24.94
C ILE A 60 -2.34 -6.17 -24.12
N MET A 61 -3.52 -6.00 -24.70
CA MET A 61 -4.77 -6.47 -24.12
C MET A 61 -5.65 -7.01 -25.25
N VAL A 62 -6.06 -8.27 -25.13
CA VAL A 62 -6.92 -8.94 -26.10
C VAL A 62 -8.12 -9.57 -25.38
N ARG A 63 -9.18 -9.84 -26.13
CA ARG A 63 -10.33 -10.65 -25.67
C ARG A 63 -10.66 -11.71 -26.70
N LYS A 64 -11.33 -12.78 -26.28
CA LYS A 64 -11.98 -13.70 -27.20
C LYS A 64 -13.28 -13.08 -27.73
N LYS A 65 -13.56 -13.25 -29.02
CA LYS A 65 -14.85 -12.87 -29.60
C LYS A 65 -15.95 -13.79 -29.08
N PHE A 66 -17.12 -13.24 -28.79
CA PHE A 66 -18.28 -14.03 -28.39
C PHE A 66 -18.59 -15.08 -29.47
N PHE A 67 -18.68 -16.35 -29.07
CA PHE A 67 -18.94 -17.51 -29.93
C PHE A 67 -17.82 -17.89 -30.94
N SER A 68 -16.62 -17.33 -30.84
CA SER A 68 -15.47 -17.73 -31.68
C SER A 68 -14.24 -18.05 -30.82
N SER A 69 -13.33 -18.86 -31.38
CA SER A 69 -11.97 -19.02 -30.86
C SER A 69 -11.06 -17.83 -31.18
N ASP A 70 -11.52 -16.93 -32.06
CA ASP A 70 -10.76 -15.76 -32.47
C ASP A 70 -10.54 -14.78 -31.33
N ILE A 71 -9.36 -14.18 -31.33
CA ILE A 71 -8.98 -13.09 -30.43
C ILE A 71 -8.97 -11.77 -31.18
N GLU A 72 -9.27 -10.70 -30.45
CA GLU A 72 -9.16 -9.34 -30.97
C GLU A 72 -8.48 -8.41 -29.95
N PRO A 73 -7.69 -7.44 -30.43
CA PRO A 73 -7.13 -6.41 -29.58
C PRO A 73 -8.26 -5.53 -29.03
N VAL A 74 -8.13 -5.13 -27.77
CA VAL A 74 -9.06 -4.21 -27.12
C VAL A 74 -8.33 -3.06 -26.46
N THR A 75 -8.96 -1.90 -26.49
CA THR A 75 -8.47 -0.68 -25.83
C THR A 75 -8.86 -0.63 -24.37
N ASP A 76 -10.00 -1.21 -24.03
CA ASP A 76 -10.58 -1.14 -22.69
C ASP A 76 -11.49 -2.35 -22.39
N ALA A 77 -11.60 -2.68 -21.11
CA ALA A 77 -12.50 -3.69 -20.58
C ALA A 77 -13.05 -3.25 -19.22
N GLY A 78 -14.37 -3.24 -19.09
CA GLY A 78 -15.05 -2.87 -17.85
C GLY A 78 -15.19 -4.04 -16.87
N PHE A 79 -15.83 -3.76 -15.73
CA PHE A 79 -16.15 -4.74 -14.69
C PHE A 79 -16.76 -6.05 -15.23
N LEU A 80 -16.29 -7.17 -14.67
CA LEU A 80 -16.63 -8.56 -15.02
C LEU A 80 -16.28 -8.99 -16.46
N LYS A 81 -15.47 -8.22 -17.17
CA LYS A 81 -14.96 -8.64 -18.48
C LYS A 81 -13.65 -9.40 -18.33
N ASP A 82 -13.56 -10.49 -19.08
CA ASP A 82 -12.34 -11.27 -19.22
C ASP A 82 -11.39 -10.57 -20.20
N VAL A 83 -10.12 -10.53 -19.84
CA VAL A 83 -9.03 -9.93 -20.59
C VAL A 83 -7.80 -10.83 -20.55
N TYR A 84 -7.02 -10.81 -21.62
CA TYR A 84 -5.71 -11.45 -21.67
C TYR A 84 -4.66 -10.38 -21.92
N VAL A 85 -3.66 -10.32 -21.05
CA VAL A 85 -2.76 -9.15 -20.98
C VAL A 85 -1.30 -9.55 -21.03
N ALA A 86 -0.49 -8.71 -21.68
CA ALA A 86 0.96 -8.72 -21.52
C ALA A 86 1.38 -7.41 -20.83
N ALA A 87 2.04 -7.54 -19.68
CA ALA A 87 2.36 -6.40 -18.82
C ALA A 87 3.86 -6.19 -18.57
N GLY A 88 4.74 -6.92 -19.27
CA GLY A 88 6.18 -6.92 -18.99
C GLY A 88 6.57 -7.83 -17.83
N TRP A 89 5.66 -8.71 -17.40
CA TRP A 89 5.93 -9.76 -16.42
C TRP A 89 5.54 -11.12 -17.02
N THR A 90 6.41 -12.11 -16.91
CA THR A 90 6.25 -13.41 -17.57
C THR A 90 5.54 -14.43 -16.70
N GLU A 91 5.65 -14.31 -15.37
CA GLU A 91 5.14 -15.27 -14.39
C GLU A 91 3.82 -14.84 -13.76
N LEU A 92 2.88 -14.36 -14.58
CA LEU A 92 1.52 -14.06 -14.13
C LEU A 92 0.71 -15.36 -14.05
N GLY A 93 0.14 -15.63 -12.88
CA GLY A 93 -0.58 -16.88 -12.61
C GLY A 93 -1.82 -16.69 -11.74
N ARG A 94 -2.50 -17.80 -11.45
CA ARG A 94 -3.69 -17.81 -10.60
C ARG A 94 -3.37 -17.24 -9.21
N GLY A 95 -4.20 -16.30 -8.76
CA GLY A 95 -4.03 -15.63 -7.47
C GLY A 95 -3.19 -14.35 -7.53
N ASP A 96 -2.67 -14.01 -8.70
CA ASP A 96 -2.08 -12.70 -8.95
C ASP A 96 -3.16 -11.68 -9.30
N SER A 97 -2.83 -10.40 -9.13
CA SER A 97 -3.64 -9.31 -9.64
C SER A 97 -2.80 -8.13 -10.13
N LEU A 98 -3.34 -7.38 -11.09
CA LEU A 98 -2.79 -6.09 -11.51
C LEU A 98 -3.70 -4.99 -11.00
N GLU A 99 -3.21 -4.23 -10.02
CA GLU A 99 -3.85 -2.98 -9.60
C GLU A 99 -3.40 -1.87 -10.55
N LEU A 100 -4.38 -1.32 -11.25
CA LEU A 100 -4.18 -0.34 -12.31
C LEU A 100 -4.31 1.06 -11.72
N TYR A 101 -3.39 1.92 -12.09
CA TYR A 101 -3.37 3.28 -11.59
C TYR A 101 -2.89 4.28 -12.65
N THR A 102 -3.21 5.55 -12.41
CA THR A 102 -2.65 6.70 -13.11
C THR A 102 -1.95 7.58 -12.09
N ASP A 103 -0.77 8.07 -12.42
CA ASP A 103 -0.01 8.99 -11.57
C ASP A 103 0.69 10.00 -12.48
N ASP A 104 0.50 11.28 -12.16
CA ASP A 104 0.98 12.42 -12.94
C ASP A 104 2.38 12.88 -12.48
N GLU A 105 2.88 12.40 -11.33
CA GLU A 105 4.05 13.03 -10.68
C GLU A 105 5.29 12.15 -10.56
N VAL A 106 5.17 10.81 -10.45
CA VAL A 106 6.33 9.95 -10.19
C VAL A 106 6.54 8.92 -11.30
N GLY A 107 7.58 9.14 -12.12
CA GLY A 107 8.12 8.17 -13.06
C GLY A 107 9.05 7.15 -12.38
N PRO A 108 9.36 6.03 -13.03
CA PRO A 108 10.32 5.06 -12.50
C PRO A 108 11.74 5.65 -12.40
N ASP A 109 12.60 5.02 -11.61
CA ASP A 109 14.02 5.39 -11.57
C ASP A 109 14.72 5.04 -12.89
N LEU A 110 15.27 6.05 -13.55
CA LEU A 110 16.01 5.95 -14.82
C LEU A 110 17.49 6.32 -14.65
N SER A 111 17.99 6.44 -13.42
CA SER A 111 19.34 6.96 -13.17
C SER A 111 20.45 5.99 -13.58
N ARG A 112 20.15 4.69 -13.60
CA ARG A 112 21.13 3.64 -13.92
C ARG A 112 20.69 2.86 -15.15
N GLN A 113 21.56 2.84 -16.16
CA GLN A 113 21.32 2.19 -17.44
C GLN A 113 22.02 0.83 -17.48
N ASP A 114 21.30 -0.21 -17.87
CA ASP A 114 21.80 -1.59 -17.98
C ASP A 114 22.12 -1.99 -19.43
N SER A 115 21.44 -1.41 -20.42
CA SER A 115 21.79 -1.63 -21.83
C SER A 115 21.41 -0.49 -22.77
N HIS A 116 22.08 -0.46 -23.91
CA HIS A 116 21.73 0.36 -25.06
C HIS A 116 21.59 -0.52 -26.29
N SER A 117 20.46 -0.41 -26.96
CA SER A 117 20.15 -1.17 -28.18
C SER A 117 19.73 -0.21 -29.28
N GLN A 118 20.20 -0.44 -30.50
CA GLN A 118 19.80 0.35 -31.65
C GLN A 118 18.68 -0.36 -32.40
N VAL A 119 17.58 0.34 -32.68
CA VAL A 119 16.49 -0.14 -33.53
C VAL A 119 16.98 -0.20 -34.97
N VAL A 120 16.91 -1.39 -35.57
CA VAL A 120 17.29 -1.65 -36.95
C VAL A 120 16.06 -1.60 -37.86
N ALA A 121 15.00 -2.32 -37.48
CA ALA A 121 13.77 -2.39 -38.26
C ALA A 121 12.55 -2.38 -37.33
N PRO A 122 11.74 -1.30 -37.34
CA PRO A 122 10.46 -1.30 -36.66
C PRO A 122 9.40 -2.01 -37.50
N ALA A 123 8.43 -2.62 -36.83
CA ALA A 123 7.25 -3.17 -37.47
C ALA A 123 6.05 -3.11 -36.52
N TYR A 124 4.86 -3.26 -37.09
CA TYR A 124 3.59 -3.13 -36.39
C TYR A 124 2.68 -4.29 -36.78
N ASP A 125 2.07 -4.90 -35.76
CA ASP A 125 1.05 -5.92 -35.91
C ASP A 125 -0.25 -5.42 -35.27
N GLN A 126 -1.38 -5.72 -35.88
CA GLN A 126 -2.68 -5.20 -35.41
C GLN A 126 -3.09 -5.79 -34.06
N LEU A 127 -2.63 -6.99 -33.73
CA LEU A 127 -3.01 -7.71 -32.53
C LEU A 127 -2.04 -7.44 -31.37
N THR A 128 -0.74 -7.38 -31.68
CA THR A 128 0.35 -7.30 -30.70
C THR A 128 1.06 -5.95 -30.67
N GLY A 129 0.75 -5.03 -31.58
CA GLY A 129 1.29 -3.67 -31.58
C GLY A 129 2.71 -3.58 -32.15
N PHE A 130 3.52 -2.66 -31.61
CA PHE A 130 4.88 -2.43 -32.10
C PHE A 130 5.84 -3.52 -31.65
N HIS A 131 6.66 -3.96 -32.61
CA HIS A 131 7.85 -4.76 -32.36
C HIS A 131 9.03 -4.14 -33.12
N VAL A 132 10.22 -4.25 -32.54
CA VAL A 132 11.44 -3.67 -33.10
C VAL A 132 12.52 -4.73 -33.16
N GLN A 133 13.14 -4.89 -34.33
CA GLN A 133 14.42 -5.58 -34.41
C GLN A 133 15.49 -4.63 -33.89
N VAL A 134 16.30 -5.10 -32.94
CA VAL A 134 17.36 -4.33 -32.31
C VAL A 134 18.68 -5.07 -32.39
N VAL A 135 19.78 -4.31 -32.31
CA VAL A 135 21.11 -4.84 -32.00
C VAL A 135 21.59 -4.18 -30.72
N VAL A 136 21.92 -5.00 -29.73
CA VAL A 136 22.44 -4.50 -28.45
C VAL A 136 23.87 -3.98 -28.67
N ARG A 137 24.10 -2.70 -28.38
CA ARG A 137 25.40 -2.04 -28.53
C ARG A 137 26.26 -2.19 -27.28
N THR A 138 25.63 -2.10 -26.11
CA THR A 138 26.30 -2.25 -24.81
C THR A 138 25.34 -2.89 -23.80
N GLY A 139 25.90 -3.70 -22.89
CA GLY A 139 25.14 -4.31 -21.80
C GLY A 139 24.31 -5.51 -22.23
N VAL A 140 23.21 -5.75 -21.52
CA VAL A 140 22.28 -6.88 -21.75
C VAL A 140 20.85 -6.38 -21.70
N LEU A 141 20.08 -6.64 -22.76
CA LEU A 141 18.63 -6.36 -22.77
C LEU A 141 17.89 -7.59 -22.25
N ARG A 142 16.96 -7.40 -21.30
CA ARG A 142 16.23 -8.49 -20.64
C ARG A 142 14.75 -8.46 -20.99
N SER A 143 14.12 -9.63 -21.02
CA SER A 143 12.66 -9.74 -21.00
C SER A 143 12.11 -9.06 -19.74
N GLY A 144 11.01 -8.29 -19.88
CA GLY A 144 10.42 -7.53 -18.77
C GLY A 144 11.15 -6.26 -18.34
N ALA A 145 12.32 -5.97 -18.90
CA ALA A 145 13.10 -4.78 -18.54
C ALA A 145 12.30 -3.49 -18.76
N LEU A 146 12.45 -2.54 -17.83
CA LEU A 146 12.07 -1.15 -18.05
C LEU A 146 12.98 -0.53 -19.12
N VAL A 147 12.38 0.05 -20.15
CA VAL A 147 13.07 0.65 -21.29
C VAL A 147 12.50 2.02 -21.65
N SER A 148 13.32 2.88 -22.24
CA SER A 148 12.89 4.11 -22.90
C SER A 148 13.32 4.10 -24.35
N LEU A 149 12.45 4.59 -25.23
CA LEU A 149 12.80 4.87 -26.61
C LEU A 149 13.32 6.30 -26.74
N ALA A 150 14.37 6.52 -27.52
CA ALA A 150 14.91 7.84 -27.79
C ALA A 150 15.22 8.03 -29.28
N ARG A 151 14.95 9.23 -29.79
CA ARG A 151 15.22 9.64 -31.17
C ARG A 151 16.14 10.86 -31.17
N GLY A 152 17.31 10.74 -31.80
CA GLY A 152 18.31 11.81 -31.80
C GLY A 152 18.72 12.26 -30.39
N GLY A 153 18.79 11.31 -29.44
CA GLY A 153 19.15 11.56 -28.05
C GLY A 153 18.05 12.16 -27.17
N ARG A 154 16.83 12.35 -27.70
CA ARG A 154 15.67 12.83 -26.92
C ARG A 154 14.69 11.69 -26.65
N PRO A 155 14.12 11.58 -25.43
CA PRO A 155 13.07 10.61 -25.15
C PRO A 155 11.89 10.74 -26.13
N ALA A 156 11.39 9.60 -26.59
CA ALA A 156 10.25 9.48 -27.49
C ALA A 156 9.11 8.74 -26.78
N GLY A 157 8.38 9.47 -25.95
CA GLY A 157 7.31 8.94 -25.11
C GLY A 157 7.77 8.55 -23.70
N GLU A 158 6.86 7.94 -22.95
CA GLU A 158 7.11 7.49 -21.58
C GLU A 158 7.91 6.18 -21.52
N PRO A 159 8.60 5.90 -20.39
CA PRO A 159 9.19 4.58 -20.15
C PRO A 159 8.15 3.46 -20.20
N MET A 160 8.55 2.35 -20.78
CA MET A 160 7.71 1.19 -21.09
C MET A 160 8.43 -0.12 -20.73
N ARG A 161 7.72 -1.25 -20.83
CA ARG A 161 8.28 -2.58 -20.55
C ARG A 161 8.56 -3.37 -21.82
N VAL A 162 9.63 -4.14 -21.82
CA VAL A 162 9.81 -5.23 -22.80
C VAL A 162 8.77 -6.33 -22.53
N LEU A 163 7.76 -6.45 -23.39
CA LEU A 163 6.68 -7.44 -23.22
C LEU A 163 7.10 -8.85 -23.63
N GLY A 164 8.10 -8.92 -24.52
CA GLY A 164 8.68 -10.17 -24.99
C GLY A 164 9.99 -9.88 -25.72
N LEU A 165 10.90 -10.84 -25.63
CA LEU A 165 12.20 -10.79 -26.27
C LEU A 165 12.39 -12.08 -27.05
N PHE A 166 12.77 -11.98 -28.32
CA PHE A 166 12.79 -13.12 -29.24
C PHE A 166 14.05 -13.10 -30.09
N GLY A 167 14.69 -14.26 -30.21
CA GLY A 167 15.75 -14.54 -31.16
C GLY A 167 15.25 -15.45 -32.29
N PRO A 168 16.15 -15.87 -33.20
CA PRO A 168 15.81 -16.76 -34.31
C PRO A 168 15.21 -18.10 -33.87
N ALA A 169 15.59 -18.59 -32.68
CA ALA A 169 15.13 -19.86 -32.12
C ALA A 169 13.87 -19.75 -31.24
N GLY A 170 13.30 -18.54 -31.09
CA GLY A 170 12.13 -18.30 -30.25
C GLY A 170 12.41 -17.33 -29.10
N ARG A 171 11.65 -17.45 -28.01
CA ARG A 171 11.70 -16.54 -26.86
C ARG A 171 13.05 -16.60 -26.13
N LEU A 172 13.53 -15.45 -25.68
CA LEU A 172 14.76 -15.27 -24.92
C LEU A 172 14.46 -14.58 -23.59
N GLU A 173 15.22 -14.90 -22.57
CA GLU A 173 15.24 -14.13 -21.31
C GLU A 173 16.20 -12.93 -21.40
N GLU A 174 17.31 -13.10 -22.11
CA GLU A 174 18.37 -12.10 -22.24
C GLU A 174 18.88 -12.03 -23.69
N LEU A 175 19.24 -10.82 -24.12
CA LEU A 175 19.89 -10.54 -25.39
C LEU A 175 21.22 -9.80 -25.11
N PRO A 176 22.38 -10.44 -25.28
CA PRO A 176 23.66 -9.84 -25.00
C PRO A 176 24.14 -8.91 -26.12
N THR A 177 25.17 -8.12 -25.81
CA THR A 177 25.82 -7.21 -26.77
C THR A 177 26.23 -7.91 -28.06
N GLY A 178 25.97 -7.24 -29.19
CA GLY A 178 26.32 -7.70 -30.54
C GLY A 178 25.29 -8.63 -31.18
N GLN A 179 24.34 -9.17 -30.43
CA GLN A 179 23.31 -10.05 -31.00
C GLN A 179 22.09 -9.26 -31.48
N PRO A 180 21.54 -9.59 -32.66
CA PRO A 180 20.25 -9.09 -33.08
C PRO A 180 19.12 -9.86 -32.39
N GLY A 181 18.02 -9.16 -32.08
CA GLY A 181 16.81 -9.77 -31.56
C GLY A 181 15.58 -8.91 -31.82
N THR A 182 14.40 -9.51 -31.69
CA THR A 182 13.12 -8.81 -31.78
C THR A 182 12.60 -8.52 -30.39
N VAL A 183 12.30 -7.25 -30.13
CA VAL A 183 11.72 -6.76 -28.88
C VAL A 183 10.27 -6.40 -29.13
N LEU A 184 9.36 -6.97 -28.34
CA LEU A 184 7.95 -6.62 -28.37
C LEU A 184 7.68 -5.49 -27.37
N LEU A 185 7.23 -4.35 -27.89
CA LEU A 185 6.89 -3.15 -27.11
C LEU A 185 5.37 -2.98 -26.96
N GLY A 186 4.57 -3.62 -27.81
CA GLY A 186 3.13 -3.56 -27.69
C GLY A 186 2.55 -2.22 -28.12
N PHE A 187 1.44 -1.86 -27.50
CA PHE A 187 0.76 -0.57 -27.67
C PHE A 187 1.19 0.47 -26.63
N GLN A 188 2.37 0.29 -26.02
CA GLN A 188 2.91 1.21 -25.01
C GLN A 188 3.61 2.42 -25.63
N CYS A 189 3.97 2.36 -26.91
CA CYS A 189 4.70 3.45 -27.56
C CYS A 189 3.75 4.60 -27.89
N ASP A 190 4.00 5.77 -27.29
CA ASP A 190 3.28 7.02 -27.64
C ASP A 190 3.60 7.50 -29.05
N VAL A 191 4.83 7.20 -29.51
CA VAL A 191 5.33 7.55 -30.84
C VAL A 191 5.78 6.27 -31.54
N PRO A 192 5.42 6.05 -32.81
CA PRO A 192 5.91 4.91 -33.58
C PRO A 192 7.45 4.84 -33.61
N PRO A 193 8.07 3.70 -33.26
CA PRO A 193 9.50 3.51 -33.37
C PRO A 193 10.00 3.62 -34.81
N MET A 194 11.21 4.14 -34.99
CA MET A 194 11.87 4.29 -36.28
C MET A 194 13.23 3.59 -36.30
N ALA A 195 13.68 3.18 -37.49
CA ALA A 195 15.05 2.73 -37.66
C ALA A 195 16.03 3.83 -37.24
N GLY A 196 17.03 3.45 -36.45
CA GLY A 196 18.00 4.37 -35.85
C GLY A 196 17.61 4.91 -34.47
N ASP A 197 16.37 4.71 -34.00
CA ASP A 197 16.01 5.00 -32.61
C ASP A 197 16.85 4.14 -31.65
N VAL A 198 17.02 4.63 -30.43
CA VAL A 198 17.76 3.94 -29.36
C VAL A 198 16.79 3.46 -28.30
N LEU A 199 16.90 2.20 -27.92
CA LEU A 199 16.19 1.61 -26.80
C LEU A 199 17.19 1.42 -25.65
N THR A 200 17.00 2.17 -24.57
CA THR A 200 17.84 2.09 -23.36
C THR A 200 17.08 1.32 -22.30
N ALA A 201 17.69 0.28 -21.73
CA ALA A 201 17.15 -0.43 -20.57
C ALA A 201 17.74 0.12 -19.28
N PHE A 202 16.91 0.15 -18.23
CA PHE A 202 17.29 0.69 -16.93
C PHE A 202 17.36 -0.41 -15.88
N HIS A 203 18.22 -0.18 -14.89
CA HIS A 203 18.40 -1.08 -13.79
C HIS A 203 17.21 -1.05 -12.86
N GLU A 204 16.69 -2.21 -12.55
CA GLU A 204 15.72 -2.40 -11.48
C GLU A 204 16.32 -3.34 -10.45
N PRO A 205 16.46 -2.92 -9.18
CA PRO A 205 17.04 -3.79 -8.18
C PRO A 205 16.17 -5.03 -8.02
N ALA A 206 16.82 -6.19 -7.89
CA ALA A 206 16.12 -7.44 -7.63
C ALA A 206 15.48 -7.37 -6.23
N HIS A 207 14.16 -7.52 -6.17
CA HIS A 207 13.43 -7.60 -4.93
C HIS A 207 12.48 -8.80 -4.97
N ASP A 208 12.41 -9.56 -3.88
CA ASP A 208 11.37 -10.58 -3.72
C ASP A 208 9.97 -9.97 -3.64
N HIS A 209 9.89 -8.72 -3.18
CA HIS A 209 8.72 -7.85 -3.14
C HIS A 209 9.18 -6.40 -2.92
N LEU A 210 8.39 -5.42 -3.35
CA LEU A 210 8.61 -3.99 -3.11
C LEU A 210 8.01 -3.56 -1.77
N GLU A 211 6.84 -4.11 -1.43
CA GLU A 211 6.15 -3.85 -0.17
C GLU A 211 5.26 -5.03 0.22
N ARG A 212 5.03 -5.19 1.52
CA ARG A 212 4.04 -6.09 2.10
C ARG A 212 2.90 -5.26 2.70
N ARG A 213 1.69 -5.44 2.20
CA ARG A 213 0.46 -4.83 2.72
C ARG A 213 0.06 -5.56 4.00
N GLU A 214 0.00 -4.84 5.12
CA GLU A 214 -0.35 -5.44 6.41
C GLU A 214 -1.86 -5.46 6.63
N GLY A 215 -2.59 -4.43 6.17
CA GLY A 215 -4.03 -4.35 6.39
C GLY A 215 -4.70 -3.14 5.77
N VAL A 216 -6.03 -3.19 5.73
CA VAL A 216 -6.88 -2.12 5.23
C VAL A 216 -7.97 -1.83 6.27
N ALA A 217 -8.22 -0.56 6.57
CA ALA A 217 -9.30 -0.15 7.45
C ALA A 217 -9.96 1.13 6.92
N VAL A 218 -11.29 1.22 7.04
CA VAL A 218 -12.09 2.37 6.64
C VAL A 218 -12.29 3.27 7.84
N VAL A 219 -12.22 4.59 7.66
CA VAL A 219 -12.44 5.57 8.72
C VAL A 219 -13.94 5.78 8.95
N HIS A 220 -14.40 5.58 10.19
CA HIS A 220 -15.80 5.79 10.59
C HIS A 220 -16.01 6.97 11.53
N GLY A 221 -14.93 7.48 12.14
CA GLY A 221 -15.02 8.65 13.01
C GLY A 221 -13.64 9.26 13.23
N LEU A 222 -13.61 10.55 13.53
CA LEU A 222 -12.38 11.32 13.65
C LEU A 222 -12.38 12.14 14.95
N ASN A 223 -11.21 12.20 15.58
CA ASN A 223 -10.93 13.10 16.68
C ASN A 223 -9.61 13.84 16.44
N ASP A 224 -9.68 15.17 16.33
CA ASP A 224 -8.50 16.04 16.11
C ASP A 224 -7.82 16.33 17.46
N LEU A 225 -6.50 16.08 17.54
CA LEU A 225 -5.73 16.30 18.74
C LEU A 225 -5.10 17.71 18.83
N ALA A 226 -5.46 18.64 17.94
CA ALA A 226 -5.00 20.04 17.86
C ALA A 226 -3.48 20.24 17.66
N ASN A 227 -2.70 19.16 17.70
CA ASN A 227 -1.26 19.11 17.42
C ASN A 227 -0.95 18.74 15.95
N GLY A 228 -1.98 18.69 15.10
CA GLY A 228 -1.88 18.30 13.69
C GLY A 228 -1.96 16.79 13.42
N SER A 229 -2.12 15.97 14.46
CA SER A 229 -2.43 14.54 14.34
C SER A 229 -3.92 14.28 14.53
N VAL A 230 -4.40 13.21 13.91
CA VAL A 230 -5.80 12.77 14.01
C VAL A 230 -5.85 11.34 14.51
N VAL A 231 -6.80 11.10 15.40
CA VAL A 231 -7.14 9.78 15.93
C VAL A 231 -8.44 9.35 15.23
N ALA A 232 -8.34 8.31 14.41
CA ALA A 232 -9.47 7.79 13.64
C ALA A 232 -10.01 6.52 14.27
N ALA A 233 -11.32 6.47 14.50
CA ALA A 233 -12.02 5.20 14.67
C ALA A 233 -12.14 4.54 13.29
N VAL A 234 -11.69 3.29 13.20
CA VAL A 234 -11.63 2.57 11.94
C VAL A 234 -12.34 1.22 12.04
N GLU A 235 -12.85 0.76 10.90
CA GLU A 235 -13.44 -0.55 10.72
C GLU A 235 -12.65 -1.34 9.68
N VAL A 236 -12.38 -2.61 9.96
CA VAL A 236 -11.79 -3.55 9.01
C VAL A 236 -12.91 -4.18 8.20
N PRO A 237 -12.90 -4.04 6.86
CA PRO A 237 -13.88 -4.70 6.01
C PRO A 237 -13.91 -6.21 6.26
N GLU A 238 -15.12 -6.78 6.23
CA GLU A 238 -15.29 -8.23 6.30
C GLU A 238 -14.46 -8.92 5.19
N GLU A 239 -13.98 -10.14 5.46
CA GLU A 239 -13.15 -10.96 4.54
C GLU A 239 -11.66 -10.59 4.41
N ARG A 240 -11.16 -9.52 5.04
CA ARG A 240 -9.73 -9.16 5.00
C ARG A 240 -9.03 -9.42 6.33
N ALA A 241 -8.04 -10.31 6.32
CA ALA A 241 -7.06 -10.35 7.39
C ALA A 241 -6.30 -9.01 7.37
N SER A 242 -6.39 -8.26 8.46
CA SER A 242 -5.73 -6.97 8.59
C SER A 242 -4.88 -6.97 9.84
N LEU A 243 -3.60 -6.69 9.65
CA LEU A 243 -2.63 -6.39 10.69
C LEU A 243 -2.27 -4.91 10.58
N PHE A 244 -2.34 -4.21 11.71
CA PHE A 244 -1.82 -2.86 11.83
C PHE A 244 -0.74 -2.85 12.90
N THR A 245 0.39 -2.21 12.61
CA THR A 245 1.53 -2.12 13.52
C THR A 245 1.91 -0.67 13.74
N VAL A 246 2.11 -0.27 15.00
CA VAL A 246 2.65 1.06 15.32
C VAL A 246 4.05 1.19 14.67
N GLY A 247 4.25 2.28 13.92
CA GLY A 247 5.48 2.54 13.17
C GLY A 247 5.46 2.06 11.72
N ALA A 248 4.51 1.23 11.31
CA ALA A 248 4.35 0.86 9.90
C ALA A 248 3.98 2.08 9.05
N ARG A 249 4.29 1.99 7.75
CA ARG A 249 3.87 3.02 6.79
C ARG A 249 2.40 2.83 6.46
N ALA A 250 1.73 3.91 6.12
CA ALA A 250 0.35 3.93 5.73
C ALA A 250 0.13 4.92 4.60
N ARG A 251 -0.85 4.62 3.75
CA ARG A 251 -1.39 5.55 2.76
C ARG A 251 -2.88 5.68 2.93
N VAL A 252 -3.38 6.87 2.62
CA VAL A 252 -4.79 7.23 2.72
C VAL A 252 -5.36 7.29 1.33
N LEU A 253 -6.36 6.46 1.09
CA LEU A 253 -7.13 6.36 -0.13
C LEU A 253 -8.48 7.02 0.08
N ARG A 254 -8.83 7.95 -0.80
CA ARG A 254 -10.14 8.56 -0.83
C ARG A 254 -10.96 7.94 -1.94
N PRO A 255 -12.09 7.27 -1.65
CA PRO A 255 -12.96 6.73 -2.69
C PRO A 255 -13.58 7.87 -3.51
N ILE A 256 -13.69 7.65 -4.81
CA ILE A 256 -14.29 8.54 -5.81
C ILE A 256 -15.11 7.69 -6.77
N GLY A 257 -16.40 7.96 -6.87
CA GLY A 257 -17.31 7.32 -7.83
C GLY A 257 -18.50 6.61 -7.17
N THR A 258 -19.21 5.83 -7.97
CA THR A 258 -20.34 4.99 -7.55
C THR A 258 -19.89 3.52 -7.43
N THR A 259 -20.64 2.69 -6.71
CA THR A 259 -20.32 1.29 -6.36
C THR A 259 -19.72 0.42 -7.48
N PHE A 260 -20.12 0.58 -8.75
CA PHE A 260 -19.61 -0.26 -9.86
C PHE A 260 -18.34 0.26 -10.55
N ASN A 261 -17.96 1.52 -10.33
CA ASN A 261 -16.79 2.17 -10.93
C ASN A 261 -15.96 2.84 -9.83
N GLU A 262 -15.88 2.19 -8.67
CA GLU A 262 -15.16 2.73 -7.53
C GLU A 262 -13.69 2.92 -7.91
N ARG A 263 -13.25 4.18 -7.87
CA ARG A 263 -11.86 4.59 -8.00
C ARG A 263 -11.43 5.11 -6.65
N SER A 264 -10.13 5.09 -6.40
CA SER A 264 -9.60 5.68 -5.18
C SER A 264 -8.42 6.55 -5.50
N THR A 265 -8.35 7.74 -4.93
CA THR A 265 -7.17 8.60 -5.03
C THR A 265 -6.34 8.46 -3.77
N VAL A 266 -5.04 8.19 -3.91
CA VAL A 266 -4.09 8.28 -2.81
C VAL A 266 -3.91 9.77 -2.50
N VAL A 267 -4.48 10.22 -1.39
CA VAL A 267 -4.44 11.63 -0.94
C VAL A 267 -3.27 11.92 0.01
N ALA A 268 -2.65 10.85 0.53
CA ALA A 268 -1.39 10.88 1.26
C ALA A 268 -0.74 9.50 1.25
N SER A 269 0.58 9.45 1.17
CA SER A 269 1.40 8.23 1.26
C SER A 269 2.53 8.41 2.27
N ASP A 270 3.22 7.31 2.61
CA ASP A 270 4.36 7.29 3.54
C ASP A 270 4.08 7.91 4.92
N LEU A 271 2.80 7.93 5.33
CA LEU A 271 2.42 8.31 6.68
C LEU A 271 2.89 7.24 7.66
N ARG A 272 3.21 7.62 8.89
CA ARG A 272 3.49 6.65 9.97
C ARG A 272 2.26 6.46 10.85
N ILE A 273 1.98 5.20 11.18
CA ILE A 273 1.05 4.86 12.25
C ILE A 273 1.70 5.23 13.58
N LEU A 274 1.16 6.24 14.26
CA LEU A 274 1.73 6.77 15.50
C LEU A 274 1.26 6.00 16.73
N SER A 275 0.01 5.55 16.72
CA SER A 275 -0.60 4.84 17.85
C SER A 275 -1.72 3.93 17.36
N LEU A 276 -1.95 2.85 18.09
CA LEU A 276 -3.13 2.01 17.96
C LEU A 276 -3.78 1.89 19.33
N ALA A 277 -5.12 1.90 19.37
CA ALA A 277 -5.85 1.63 20.58
C ALA A 277 -7.05 0.71 20.30
N ARG A 278 -7.36 -0.15 21.26
CA ARG A 278 -8.50 -1.07 21.27
C ARG A 278 -9.26 -0.86 22.56
N ASP A 279 -10.56 -0.61 22.49
CA ASP A 279 -11.40 -0.40 23.67
C ASP A 279 -10.82 0.67 24.62
N GLY A 280 -10.19 1.71 24.05
CA GLY A 280 -9.49 2.78 24.78
C GLY A 280 -8.10 2.42 25.31
N VAL A 281 -7.63 1.19 25.13
CA VAL A 281 -6.32 0.71 25.60
C VAL A 281 -5.31 0.73 24.45
N ALA A 282 -4.16 1.38 24.67
CA ALA A 282 -3.08 1.41 23.68
C ALA A 282 -2.52 0.00 23.41
N VAL A 283 -2.39 -0.35 22.14
CA VAL A 283 -1.81 -1.61 21.67
C VAL A 283 -0.70 -1.34 20.66
N ARG A 284 0.24 -2.27 20.50
CA ARG A 284 1.32 -2.16 19.50
C ARG A 284 0.93 -2.73 18.14
N THR A 285 0.06 -3.72 18.16
CA THR A 285 -0.46 -4.39 16.97
C THR A 285 -1.95 -4.62 17.13
N ASN A 286 -2.67 -4.62 16.01
CA ASN A 286 -4.06 -5.05 15.99
C ASN A 286 -4.31 -5.96 14.78
N GLY A 287 -4.75 -7.18 15.05
CA GLY A 287 -4.96 -8.24 14.06
C GLY A 287 -6.34 -8.88 14.23
N GLY A 288 -7.10 -8.98 13.14
CA GLY A 288 -8.37 -9.74 13.10
C GLY A 288 -9.56 -9.12 13.84
N MET A 289 -9.44 -7.88 14.33
CA MET A 289 -10.56 -7.13 14.93
C MET A 289 -11.28 -6.27 13.91
N ARG A 290 -12.61 -6.17 14.09
CA ARG A 290 -13.47 -5.35 13.23
C ARG A 290 -13.28 -3.87 13.48
N THR A 291 -13.11 -3.41 14.74
CA THR A 291 -13.03 -1.98 15.03
C THR A 291 -11.88 -1.65 16.00
N PHE A 292 -11.20 -0.53 15.74
CA PHE A 292 -10.14 -0.01 16.60
C PHE A 292 -9.84 1.44 16.27
N THR A 293 -8.85 2.02 16.94
CA THR A 293 -8.46 3.41 16.76
C THR A 293 -7.02 3.50 16.26
N VAL A 294 -6.78 4.36 15.26
CA VAL A 294 -5.46 4.61 14.64
C VAL A 294 -5.10 6.08 14.77
N GLY A 295 -3.91 6.37 15.29
CA GLY A 295 -3.33 7.71 15.26
C GLY A 295 -2.45 7.91 14.03
N LEU A 296 -2.72 8.97 13.26
CA LEU A 296 -1.95 9.35 12.06
C LEU A 296 -1.55 10.83 12.11
N ALA A 297 -0.35 11.15 11.64
CA ALA A 297 0.10 12.53 11.43
C ALA A 297 -0.51 13.14 10.15
N TYR A 298 -1.83 13.07 9.99
CA TYR A 298 -2.52 13.55 8.80
C TYR A 298 -3.87 14.18 9.14
N ARG A 299 -3.88 15.51 9.24
CA ARG A 299 -5.06 16.30 9.60
C ARG A 299 -6.19 16.31 8.56
N HIS A 300 -5.92 15.85 7.34
CA HIS A 300 -6.83 15.91 6.21
C HIS A 300 -7.60 14.60 5.98
N LEU A 301 -7.54 13.70 6.95
CA LEU A 301 -8.32 12.45 6.97
C LEU A 301 -9.81 12.78 7.04
N ARG A 302 -10.64 12.00 6.35
CA ARG A 302 -12.10 12.14 6.31
C ARG A 302 -12.77 10.81 6.64
N GLU A 303 -14.02 10.86 7.10
CA GLU A 303 -14.87 9.68 7.12
C GLU A 303 -14.95 9.06 5.72
N ASN A 304 -14.99 7.73 5.68
CA ASN A 304 -14.90 6.89 4.49
C ASN A 304 -13.55 6.92 3.75
N ASP A 305 -12.55 7.67 4.22
CA ASP A 305 -11.18 7.44 3.75
C ASP A 305 -10.74 6.03 4.18
N THR A 306 -9.98 5.36 3.31
CA THR A 306 -9.41 4.04 3.57
C THR A 306 -7.93 4.19 3.91
N ILE A 307 -7.51 3.60 5.03
CA ILE A 307 -6.11 3.51 5.45
C ILE A 307 -5.59 2.15 5.03
N GLU A 308 -4.56 2.12 4.18
CA GLU A 308 -3.84 0.92 3.80
C GLU A 308 -2.44 0.95 4.44
N ALA A 309 -2.19 0.02 5.36
CA ALA A 309 -0.91 -0.13 6.04
C ALA A 309 0.03 -1.05 5.23
N TYR A 310 1.31 -0.69 5.16
CA TYR A 310 2.32 -1.44 4.43
C TYR A 310 3.71 -1.33 5.05
N VAL A 311 4.54 -2.33 4.76
CA VAL A 311 5.97 -2.40 5.11
C VAL A 311 6.76 -2.48 3.81
N PRO A 312 7.55 -1.44 3.48
CA PRO A 312 8.50 -1.50 2.38
C PRO A 312 9.54 -2.61 2.57
N ALA A 313 10.03 -3.20 1.49
CA ALA A 313 11.00 -4.28 1.57
C ALA A 313 12.35 -3.84 2.20
N ASP A 314 12.75 -2.60 1.99
CA ASP A 314 13.95 -1.98 2.58
C ASP A 314 13.79 -1.66 4.08
N ALA A 315 12.56 -1.62 4.60
CA ALA A 315 12.29 -1.33 6.02
C ALA A 315 12.60 -2.52 6.94
N VAL A 316 12.64 -3.76 6.43
CA VAL A 316 12.90 -4.98 7.22
C VAL A 316 14.32 -4.99 7.79
N ALA A 317 15.26 -4.24 7.20
CA ALA A 317 16.64 -4.13 7.69
C ALA A 317 16.78 -3.35 9.02
N LEU A 318 15.72 -2.68 9.51
CA LEU A 318 15.77 -1.83 10.72
C LEU A 318 14.88 -2.31 11.86
N ALA A 319 14.11 -3.39 11.68
CA ALA A 319 13.40 -4.02 12.79
C ALA A 319 14.34 -5.03 13.46
N PRO A 320 14.62 -4.95 14.78
CA PRO A 320 15.29 -6.05 15.46
C PRO A 320 14.37 -7.27 15.35
N SER A 321 14.83 -8.29 14.64
CA SER A 321 14.16 -9.57 14.53
C SER A 321 13.94 -10.16 15.92
N ALA A 322 12.71 -10.59 16.20
CA ALA A 322 12.33 -11.20 17.46
C ALA A 322 13.08 -12.52 17.78
N ASP A 323 13.89 -13.03 16.84
CA ASP A 323 14.69 -14.24 16.96
C ASP A 323 16.17 -14.01 17.39
N ALA A 324 16.59 -12.77 17.63
CA ALA A 324 17.95 -12.47 18.09
C ALA A 324 18.09 -12.37 19.63
N VAL A 325 17.31 -13.14 20.40
CA VAL A 325 17.41 -13.19 21.89
C VAL A 325 18.44 -14.22 22.38
N ALA A 326 19.05 -15.01 21.51
CA ALA A 326 20.10 -15.94 21.92
C ALA A 326 21.50 -15.35 21.68
N LEU A 327 22.21 -15.06 22.78
CA LEU A 327 23.68 -14.87 22.90
C LEU A 327 24.25 -13.44 22.81
N ALA A 328 23.61 -12.44 23.44
CA ALA A 328 24.33 -11.23 23.86
C ALA A 328 24.54 -11.21 25.39
N PRO A 329 25.74 -10.88 25.90
CA PRO A 329 26.00 -10.76 27.33
C PRO A 329 25.17 -9.61 27.94
N PRO A 330 24.76 -9.71 29.21
CA PRO A 330 23.77 -8.82 29.80
C PRO A 330 24.26 -7.35 29.81
N PRO A 331 23.48 -6.39 29.30
CA PRO A 331 23.78 -4.97 29.44
C PRO A 331 23.47 -4.50 30.87
N ALA A 332 24.27 -3.53 31.33
CA ALA A 332 24.15 -2.92 32.65
C ALA A 332 22.74 -2.30 32.87
N PRO A 333 22.24 -2.29 34.12
CA PRO A 333 20.88 -1.88 34.41
C PRO A 333 20.64 -0.39 34.10
N VAL A 334 19.63 -0.14 33.26
CA VAL A 334 19.04 1.18 32.98
C VAL A 334 18.03 1.48 34.12
N PRO A 335 17.96 2.71 34.66
CA PRO A 335 17.07 3.03 35.78
C PRO A 335 15.59 2.84 35.40
N VAL A 336 14.92 2.01 36.19
CA VAL A 336 13.48 1.68 36.07
C VAL A 336 12.66 2.94 36.29
N ALA A 337 11.82 3.30 35.31
CA ALA A 337 10.84 4.38 35.48
C ALA A 337 9.88 4.03 36.62
N ALA A 338 9.65 4.98 37.54
CA ALA A 338 8.80 4.77 38.69
C ALA A 338 7.36 4.37 38.28
N PRO A 339 6.72 3.44 39.01
CA PRO A 339 5.35 3.00 38.70
C PRO A 339 4.37 4.17 38.84
N LEU A 340 3.46 4.30 37.87
CA LEU A 340 2.39 5.30 37.88
C LEU A 340 1.37 4.96 38.98
N VAL A 341 0.84 5.98 39.65
CA VAL A 341 -0.15 5.83 40.73
C VAL A 341 -1.56 5.85 40.15
N ASP A 342 -2.34 4.78 40.34
CA ASP A 342 -3.74 4.74 39.93
C ASP A 342 -4.64 5.51 40.90
N VAL A 343 -5.26 6.61 40.47
CA VAL A 343 -6.08 7.48 41.32
C VAL A 343 -7.33 6.80 41.88
N ASN A 344 -7.82 5.75 41.22
CA ASN A 344 -9.02 5.02 41.63
C ASN A 344 -8.73 3.94 42.68
N SER A 345 -7.51 3.44 42.76
CA SER A 345 -7.11 2.40 43.73
C SER A 345 -6.08 2.87 44.77
N ALA A 346 -5.41 4.00 44.53
CA ALA A 346 -4.37 4.53 45.41
C ALA A 346 -4.87 4.84 46.82
N SER A 347 -4.07 4.48 47.80
CA SER A 347 -4.25 4.88 49.19
C SER A 347 -3.95 6.37 49.39
N GLY A 348 -4.45 6.94 50.49
CA GLY A 348 -4.16 8.34 50.86
C GLY A 348 -2.66 8.68 50.87
N PRO A 349 -1.78 7.83 51.45
CA PRO A 349 -0.33 8.02 51.41
C PRO A 349 0.28 7.99 49.99
N GLU A 350 -0.30 7.24 49.07
CA GLU A 350 0.17 7.17 47.68
C GLU A 350 -0.26 8.41 46.89
N LEU A 351 -1.49 8.90 47.10
CA LEU A 351 -1.96 10.16 46.52
C LEU A 351 -1.20 11.37 47.07
N ALA A 352 -0.79 11.34 48.34
CA ALA A 352 0.03 12.39 48.96
C ALA A 352 1.42 12.57 48.33
N ARG A 353 1.89 11.60 47.52
CA ARG A 353 3.13 11.75 46.72
C ARG A 353 2.93 12.62 45.48
N LEU A 354 1.68 12.87 45.10
CA LEU A 354 1.28 13.58 43.89
C LEU A 354 0.57 14.90 44.16
N LEU A 355 -0.07 15.04 45.32
CA LEU A 355 -1.04 16.09 45.62
C LEU A 355 -0.79 16.71 47.00
N SER A 356 -1.36 17.90 47.23
CA SER A 356 -1.39 18.52 48.56
C SER A 356 -2.36 17.77 49.50
N PRO A 357 -2.18 17.86 50.83
CA PRO A 357 -3.06 17.18 51.79
C PRO A 357 -4.56 17.50 51.61
N GLU A 358 -4.90 18.74 51.28
CA GLU A 358 -6.28 19.17 51.02
C GLU A 358 -6.86 18.50 49.77
N GLN A 359 -6.06 18.37 48.71
CA GLN A 359 -6.45 17.68 47.47
C GLN A 359 -6.58 16.17 47.67
N VAL A 360 -5.77 15.56 48.54
CA VAL A 360 -5.90 14.13 48.88
C VAL A 360 -7.20 13.85 49.62
N ALA A 361 -7.56 14.69 50.59
CA ALA A 361 -8.83 14.56 51.31
C ALA A 361 -10.02 14.66 50.35
N LYS A 362 -10.01 15.67 49.48
CA LYS A 362 -11.03 15.90 48.45
C LYS A 362 -11.09 14.77 47.42
N ALA A 363 -9.94 14.24 47.00
CA ALA A 363 -9.83 13.09 46.10
C ALA A 363 -10.51 11.85 46.68
N LEU A 364 -10.24 11.52 47.94
CA LEU A 364 -10.79 10.34 48.60
C LEU A 364 -12.31 10.46 48.81
N GLU A 365 -12.79 11.64 49.21
CA GLU A 365 -14.23 11.91 49.38
C GLU A 365 -14.99 11.80 48.05
N LEU A 366 -14.49 12.46 47.00
CA LEU A 366 -15.12 12.43 45.68
C LEU A 366 -15.08 11.04 45.05
N ARG A 367 -13.98 10.30 45.24
CA ARG A 367 -13.88 8.90 44.82
C ARG A 367 -14.95 8.04 45.48
N GLN A 368 -15.15 8.18 46.78
CA GLN A 368 -16.16 7.42 47.53
C GLN A 368 -17.58 7.79 47.10
N ARG A 369 -17.82 9.07 46.80
CA ARG A 369 -19.14 9.58 46.38
C ARG A 369 -19.50 9.23 44.93
N GLN A 370 -18.55 9.25 44.02
CA GLN A 370 -18.76 9.11 42.58
C GLN A 370 -18.47 7.69 42.06
N GLY A 371 -17.92 6.81 42.91
CA GLY A 371 -17.52 5.46 42.53
C GLY A 371 -16.18 5.40 41.79
N GLY A 372 -15.50 6.54 41.62
CA GLY A 372 -14.22 6.67 40.91
C GLY A 372 -14.27 7.73 39.82
N PHE A 373 -13.16 7.89 39.12
CA PHE A 373 -13.00 8.85 38.04
C PHE A 373 -12.77 8.13 36.70
N PRO A 374 -13.39 8.58 35.60
CA PRO A 374 -13.25 7.93 34.30
C PRO A 374 -11.84 8.06 33.72
N ASP A 375 -11.14 9.14 34.05
CA ASP A 375 -9.77 9.41 33.63
C ASP A 375 -9.06 10.37 34.61
N VAL A 376 -7.76 10.60 34.38
CA VAL A 376 -6.91 11.49 35.20
C VAL A 376 -7.31 12.97 35.06
N GLU A 377 -8.03 13.34 34.00
CA GLU A 377 -8.46 14.72 33.74
C GLU A 377 -9.71 15.06 34.52
N ALA A 378 -10.71 14.19 34.50
CA ALA A 378 -11.89 14.25 35.34
C ALA A 378 -11.49 14.25 36.82
N PHE A 379 -10.51 13.43 37.20
CA PHE A 379 -9.92 13.48 38.53
C PHE A 379 -9.30 14.85 38.85
N GLY A 380 -8.41 15.35 37.98
CA GLY A 380 -7.71 16.61 38.18
C GLY A 380 -8.65 17.80 38.26
N VAL A 381 -9.67 17.85 37.39
CA VAL A 381 -10.72 18.89 37.40
C VAL A 381 -11.54 18.79 38.69
N ALA A 382 -11.94 17.59 39.10
CA ALA A 382 -12.78 17.39 40.28
C ALA A 382 -12.11 17.86 41.58
N ILE A 383 -10.78 17.68 41.70
CA ILE A 383 -10.02 18.16 42.86
C ILE A 383 -9.55 19.62 42.72
N GLY A 384 -9.73 20.25 41.55
CA GLY A 384 -9.45 21.67 41.32
C GLY A 384 -8.03 21.99 40.82
N LEU A 385 -7.38 21.06 40.12
CA LEU A 385 -6.09 21.29 39.48
C LEU A 385 -6.20 22.22 38.28
N GLN A 386 -5.17 23.05 38.08
CA GLN A 386 -5.02 23.87 36.88
C GLN A 386 -4.58 23.01 35.68
N PRO A 387 -4.86 23.43 34.43
CA PRO A 387 -4.59 22.61 33.24
C PRO A 387 -3.15 22.09 33.12
N HIS A 388 -2.15 22.90 33.49
CA HIS A 388 -0.75 22.51 33.44
C HIS A 388 -0.36 21.50 34.54
N GLU A 389 -1.08 21.50 35.67
CA GLU A 389 -0.89 20.54 36.76
C GLU A 389 -1.47 19.17 36.38
N ILE A 390 -2.61 19.15 35.67
CA ILE A 390 -3.19 17.92 35.10
C ILE A 390 -2.21 17.28 34.11
N VAL A 391 -1.55 18.08 33.27
CA VAL A 391 -0.50 17.59 32.34
C VAL A 391 0.68 16.98 33.08
N ARG A 392 1.10 17.55 34.22
CA ARG A 392 2.16 16.97 35.06
C ARG A 392 1.69 15.69 35.74
N LEU A 393 0.43 15.63 36.16
CA LEU A 393 -0.18 14.47 36.79
C LEU A 393 -0.28 13.27 35.84
N ARG A 394 -0.58 13.47 34.55
CA ARG A 394 -0.60 12.41 33.51
C ARG A 394 0.71 11.62 33.41
N LYS A 395 1.85 12.23 33.76
CA LYS A 395 3.16 11.57 33.73
C LYS A 395 3.43 10.70 34.96
N ARG A 396 2.56 10.77 35.97
CA ARG A 396 2.78 10.18 37.31
C ARG A 396 1.57 9.37 37.81
N ALA A 397 0.42 9.49 37.15
CA ALA A 397 -0.83 8.87 37.57
C ALA A 397 -1.62 8.27 36.39
N THR A 398 -2.45 7.27 36.70
CA THR A 398 -3.43 6.64 35.81
C THR A 398 -4.79 6.60 36.50
N ALA A 399 -5.86 6.23 35.78
CA ALA A 399 -7.17 5.96 36.36
C ALA A 399 -7.61 4.56 35.94
N GLY A 400 -7.71 3.64 36.91
CA GLY A 400 -8.16 2.27 36.72
C GLY A 400 -9.67 2.17 36.46
N ARG A 401 -10.12 1.02 35.99
CA ARG A 401 -11.51 0.80 35.57
C ARG A 401 -12.49 1.00 36.74
N VAL A 402 -13.46 1.91 36.58
CA VAL A 402 -14.56 2.09 37.53
C VAL A 402 -15.65 1.06 37.23
N ALA A 403 -15.99 0.21 38.21
CA ALA A 403 -17.19 -0.62 38.14
C ALA A 403 -18.40 0.29 38.36
N LEU A 404 -18.96 0.84 37.28
CA LEU A 404 -20.24 1.55 37.32
C LEU A 404 -21.30 0.58 37.87
N ARG A 405 -21.83 0.87 39.05
CA ARG A 405 -23.12 0.31 39.49
C ARG A 405 -24.16 0.80 38.51
N GLU A 406 -24.85 -0.15 37.88
CA GLU A 406 -25.94 0.04 36.93
C GLU A 406 -26.83 1.22 37.36
N THR A 407 -26.68 2.34 36.65
CA THR A 407 -27.67 3.41 36.64
C THR A 407 -28.36 3.30 35.30
N GLY A 408 -29.41 2.49 35.26
CA GLY A 408 -30.24 2.34 34.07
C GLY A 408 -30.96 3.64 33.78
N VAL A 409 -30.57 4.35 32.72
CA VAL A 409 -31.46 5.16 31.88
C VAL A 409 -30.92 5.22 30.44
N ARG A 410 -31.65 4.52 29.57
CA ARG A 410 -31.96 4.73 28.13
C ARG A 410 -30.91 5.30 27.18
N GLN A 411 -30.51 4.42 26.27
CA GLN A 411 -30.32 4.66 24.84
C GLN A 411 -31.31 5.73 24.32
N LEU A 412 -30.78 6.85 23.83
CA LEU A 412 -31.48 7.75 22.94
C LEU A 412 -31.02 7.40 21.52
N ASP A 413 -31.94 6.86 20.74
CA ASP A 413 -31.83 6.79 19.29
C ASP A 413 -31.77 8.21 18.73
N ILE A 414 -30.65 8.57 18.10
CA ILE A 414 -30.55 9.47 16.94
C ILE A 414 -29.43 8.95 16.05
#